data_AF-A0A2K8T0E2-F1
#
_entry.id   AF-A0A2K8T0E2-F1
#
_cell.length_a   1.000
_cell.length_b   1.000
_cell.length_c   1.000
_cell.angle_alpha   90.00
_cell.angle_beta   90.00
_cell.angle_gamma   90.00
#
_symmetry.space_group_name_H-M   'P 1'
#
loop_
_entity.id
_entity.type
_entity.pdbx_description
1 polymer ?
#
loop_
_entity_poly.entity_id
_entity_poly.type
_entity_poly.pdbx_seq_one_letter_code
_entity_poly.pdbx_strand_id
1 'polypeptide(L)' 'MNSLPEIEAAIMQLSEGEIRDLSNWLQEYLNDSWDKQIEADAKSGRLDRLIQRAKSDIDANRVKPLDEILNNP' A
#
# COMPACT_ATOMS: atom_id res chain seq x y z
N MET A 1 -13.32 -22.53 -13.26
CA MET A 1 -13.09 -21.41 -12.32
C MET A 1 -12.43 -22.05 -11.12
N ASN A 2 -11.17 -21.71 -10.83
CA ASN A 2 -10.45 -22.32 -9.71
C ASN A 2 -10.85 -21.62 -8.41
N SER A 3 -11.09 -22.39 -7.37
CA SER A 3 -11.30 -21.92 -6.01
C SER A 3 -10.00 -21.42 -5.39
N LEU A 4 -10.10 -20.59 -4.35
CA LEU A 4 -8.92 -20.10 -3.63
C LEU A 4 -8.01 -21.25 -3.12
N PRO A 5 -8.54 -22.34 -2.53
CA PRO A 5 -7.72 -23.48 -2.13
C PRO A 5 -6.97 -24.15 -3.30
N GLU A 6 -7.59 -24.23 -4.49
CA GLU A 6 -6.93 -24.78 -5.69
C GLU A 6 -5.80 -23.87 -6.19
N ILE A 7 -5.96 -22.56 -6.06
CA ILE A 7 -4.92 -21.58 -6.38
C ILE A 7 -3.75 -21.69 -5.38
N GLU A 8 -4.05 -21.76 -4.08
CA GLU A 8 -3.03 -21.95 -3.03
C GLU A 8 -2.23 -23.23 -3.25
N ALA A 9 -2.92 -24.34 -3.54
CA ALA A 9 -2.26 -25.62 -3.85
C ALA A 9 -1.36 -25.53 -5.08
N ALA A 10 -1.77 -24.80 -6.13
CA ALA A 10 -0.95 -24.58 -7.32
C ALA A 10 0.28 -23.71 -7.01
N ILE A 11 0.13 -22.67 -6.17
CA ILE A 11 1.25 -21.82 -5.73
C ILE A 11 2.29 -22.64 -4.96
N MET A 12 1.85 -23.60 -4.13
CA MET A 12 2.76 -24.48 -3.39
C MET A 12 3.60 -25.41 -4.28
N GLN A 13 3.24 -25.59 -5.56
CA GLN A 13 4.01 -26.39 -6.52
C GLN A 13 5.03 -25.56 -7.32
N LEU A 14 5.03 -24.24 -7.17
CA LEU A 14 5.94 -23.35 -7.88
C LEU A 14 7.38 -23.47 -7.32
N SER A 15 8.36 -23.30 -8.21
CA SER A 15 9.74 -23.10 -7.80
C SER A 15 9.92 -21.77 -7.07
N GLU A 16 11.01 -21.60 -6.32
CA GLU A 16 11.28 -20.33 -5.62
C GLU A 16 11.34 -19.12 -6.56
N GLY A 17 11.85 -19.31 -7.80
CA GLY A 17 11.89 -18.23 -8.80
C GLY A 17 10.50 -17.80 -9.22
N GLU A 18 9.64 -18.77 -9.54
CA GLU A 18 8.24 -18.52 -9.91
C GLU A 18 7.44 -17.90 -8.77
N ILE A 19 7.70 -18.30 -7.51
CA ILE A 19 7.08 -17.66 -6.33
C ILE A 19 7.48 -16.19 -6.24
N ARG A 20 8.75 -15.85 -6.50
CA ARG A 20 9.22 -14.44 -6.46
C ARG A 20 8.56 -13.63 -7.57
N ASP A 21 8.51 -14.15 -8.78
CA ASP A 21 7.87 -13.49 -9.92
C ASP A 21 6.37 -13.28 -9.66
N LEU A 22 5.67 -14.30 -9.15
CA LEU A 22 4.27 -14.19 -8.74
C LEU A 22 4.07 -13.15 -7.63
N SER A 23 4.94 -13.13 -6.64
CA SER A 23 4.85 -12.19 -5.51
C SER A 23 5.01 -10.74 -5.98
N ASN A 24 5.95 -10.47 -6.89
CA ASN A 24 6.14 -9.14 -7.47
C ASN A 24 4.90 -8.68 -8.22
N TRP A 25 4.37 -9.52 -9.11
CA TRP A 25 3.14 -9.21 -9.86
C TRP A 25 1.93 -9.00 -8.93
N LEU A 26 1.77 -9.86 -7.93
CA LEU A 26 0.65 -9.74 -6.98
C LEU A 26 0.75 -8.44 -6.18
N GLN A 27 1.96 -8.04 -5.77
CA GLN A 27 2.19 -6.77 -5.08
C GLN A 27 1.78 -5.59 -5.96
N GLU A 28 2.15 -5.59 -7.25
CA GLU A 28 1.73 -4.54 -8.19
C GLU A 28 0.20 -4.50 -8.33
N TYR A 29 -0.44 -5.65 -8.51
CA TYR A 29 -1.90 -5.72 -8.60
C TYR A 29 -2.60 -5.19 -7.34
N LEU A 30 -2.08 -5.52 -6.16
CA LEU A 30 -2.62 -5.02 -4.89
C LEU A 30 -2.37 -3.52 -4.72
N ASN A 31 -1.21 -3.02 -5.13
CA ASN A 31 -0.90 -1.59 -5.12
C ASN A 31 -1.89 -0.81 -6.00
N ASP A 32 -2.15 -1.28 -7.23
CA ASP A 32 -3.12 -0.66 -8.13
C ASP A 32 -4.54 -0.62 -7.54
N SER A 33 -4.93 -1.69 -6.84
CA SER A 33 -6.21 -1.73 -6.14
C SER A 33 -6.26 -0.74 -4.97
N TRP A 34 -5.15 -0.60 -4.25
CA TRP A 34 -5.03 0.32 -3.13
C TRP A 34 -5.07 1.78 -3.60
N ASP A 35 -4.39 2.11 -4.70
CA ASP A 35 -4.43 3.45 -5.31
C ASP A 35 -5.86 3.86 -5.68
N LYS A 36 -6.62 2.96 -6.32
CA LYS A 36 -8.04 3.19 -6.65
C LYS A 36 -8.89 3.41 -5.41
N GLN A 37 -8.62 2.66 -4.33
CA GLN A 37 -9.35 2.81 -3.07
C GLN A 37 -9.04 4.16 -2.41
N ILE A 38 -7.77 4.54 -2.34
CA ILE A 38 -7.34 5.84 -1.79
C ILE A 38 -7.97 6.98 -2.59
N GLU A 39 -7.98 6.90 -3.92
CA GLU A 39 -8.62 7.91 -4.77
C GLU A 39 -10.12 8.02 -4.49
N ALA A 40 -10.83 6.89 -4.37
CA ALA A 40 -12.26 6.89 -4.05
C ALA A 40 -12.55 7.42 -2.65
N ASP A 41 -11.77 7.03 -1.64
CA ASP A 41 -11.91 7.50 -0.26
C ASP A 41 -11.58 9.01 -0.16
N ALA A 42 -10.60 9.50 -0.93
CA ALA A 42 -10.31 10.93 -1.03
C ALA A 42 -11.47 11.70 -1.67
N LYS A 43 -12.01 11.23 -2.80
CA LYS A 43 -13.15 11.87 -3.50
C LYS A 43 -14.43 11.87 -2.66
N SER A 44 -14.63 10.86 -1.82
CA SER A 44 -15.80 10.78 -0.92
C SER A 44 -15.68 11.66 0.33
N GLY A 45 -14.52 12.29 0.57
CA GLY A 45 -14.25 13.10 1.77
C GLY A 45 -13.97 12.26 3.03
N ARG A 46 -13.85 10.93 2.90
CA ARG A 46 -13.58 10.02 4.03
C ARG A 46 -12.25 10.35 4.71
N LEU A 47 -11.27 10.81 3.93
CA LEU A 47 -9.93 11.15 4.42
C LEU A 47 -9.81 12.59 4.92
N ASP A 48 -10.85 13.42 4.82
CA ASP A 48 -10.79 14.85 5.13
C ASP A 48 -10.31 15.11 6.56
N ARG A 49 -10.83 14.36 7.53
CA ARG A 49 -10.43 14.52 8.95
C ARG A 49 -8.94 14.25 9.15
N LEU A 50 -8.38 13.25 8.46
CA LEU A 50 -6.97 12.90 8.55
C LEU A 50 -6.12 14.00 7.90
N ILE A 51 -6.54 14.50 6.74
CA ILE A 51 -5.87 15.59 6.03
C ILE A 51 -5.86 16.87 6.86
N GLN A 52 -6.98 17.25 7.48
CA GLN A 52 -7.05 18.45 8.32
C GLN A 52 -6.16 18.32 9.57
N ARG A 53 -6.13 17.13 10.18
CA ARG A 53 -5.20 16.87 11.30
C ARG A 53 -3.75 17.01 10.86
N ALA A 54 -3.36 16.39 9.74
CA ALA A 54 -2.00 16.48 9.22
C ALA A 54 -1.59 17.93 8.92
N LYS A 55 -2.48 18.73 8.31
CA LYS A 55 -2.25 20.17 8.08
C LYS A 55 -2.06 20.92 9.38
N SER A 56 -2.91 20.69 10.38
CA SER A 56 -2.77 21.33 11.69
C SER A 56 -1.47 20.95 12.41
N ASP A 57 -1.02 19.70 12.27
CA ASP A 57 0.26 19.25 12.83
C ASP A 57 1.45 19.90 12.11
N ILE A 58 1.37 20.08 10.78
CA ILE A 58 2.38 20.80 9.98
C ILE A 58 2.44 22.28 10.43
N ASP A 59 1.30 22.96 10.47
CA ASP A 59 1.23 24.39 10.84
C ASP A 59 1.74 24.65 12.27
N ALA A 60 1.57 23.66 13.16
CA ALA A 60 2.03 23.74 14.54
C ALA A 60 3.46 23.21 14.76
N ASN A 61 4.21 22.90 13.69
CA ASN A 61 5.56 22.32 13.75
C ASN A 61 5.64 21.05 14.62
N ARG A 62 4.59 20.21 14.60
CA ARG A 62 4.55 18.89 15.28
C ARG A 62 4.99 17.74 14.38
N VAL A 63 5.55 18.05 13.22
CA VAL A 63 6.07 17.10 12.25
C VAL A 63 7.58 17.27 12.11
N LYS A 64 8.26 16.24 11.61
CA LYS A 64 9.67 16.33 11.22
C LYS A 64 9.77 16.20 9.70
N PRO A 65 10.61 17.00 9.03
CA PRO A 65 10.97 16.78 7.65
C PRO A 65 11.48 15.34 7.43
N LEU A 66 11.11 14.73 6.30
CA LEU A 66 11.44 13.33 6.03
C LEU A 66 12.96 13.13 5.84
N ASP A 67 13.62 14.11 5.25
CA ASP A 67 15.07 14.15 5.07
C ASP A 67 15.82 14.17 6.40
N GLU A 68 15.30 14.82 7.44
CA GLU A 68 15.87 14.74 8.79
C GLU A 68 15.80 13.33 9.39
N ILE A 69 14.86 12.49 8.94
CA ILE A 69 14.71 11.10 9.42
C ILE A 69 15.54 10.14 8.58
N LEU A 70 15.52 10.29 7.25
CA LEU A 70 16.19 9.39 6.32
C LEU A 70 17.68 9.65 6.17
N ASN A 71 18.14 10.90 6.35
CA ASN A 71 19.54 11.27 6.20
C ASN A 71 20.27 11.42 7.55
N ASN A 72 19.67 10.97 8.65
CA ASN A 72 20.35 10.94 9.94
C ASN A 72 21.23 9.68 10.00
N PRO A 73 22.58 9.80 9.97
CA PRO A 73 23.48 8.65 10.06
C PRO A 73 23.37 7.91 11.39
#